data_AF-A0A496RJS5-F1
#
_entry.id   AF-A0A496RJS5-F1
#
_cell.length_a   1.000
_cell.length_b   1.000
_cell.length_c   1.000
_cell.angle_alpha   90.00
_cell.angle_beta   90.00
_cell.angle_gamma   90.00
#
_symmetry.space_group_name_H-M   'P 1'
#
loop_
_entity.id
_entity.type
_entity.pdbx_description
1 polymer ?
#
loop_
_entity_poly.entity_id
_entity_poly.type
_entity_poly.pdbx_seq_one_letter_code
_entity_poly.pdbx_strand_id
1 'polypeptide(L)'
;MEKFAYKLDDVDDAENIKSSSAGRDFDYYLVAGGGYTGIEVATNLRRYFNKKNSAKRIIIVERAASILGPLPQWMKDYVLPNLKKMNIEIMTDTVISEVQERRVFLENGNVFDNSMLIWTAGVKCADFIQGLDLKKNRQGRLEVDKFLKINDSCFAAGDSANFAFRQSSLRMAVQFAIV
;
A
#
# COMPACT_ATOMS: atom_id res chain seq x y z
N MET A 1 -14.30 -5.87 2.45
CA MET A 1 -12.95 -5.54 2.98
C MET A 1 -12.87 -4.08 3.44
N GLU A 2 -13.26 -3.11 2.62
CA GLU A 2 -13.08 -1.67 2.88
C GLU A 2 -13.61 -1.17 4.25
N LYS A 3 -14.71 -1.73 4.76
CA LYS A 3 -15.31 -1.26 6.02
C LYS A 3 -14.42 -1.42 7.26
N PHE A 4 -13.51 -2.40 7.28
CA PHE A 4 -12.74 -2.78 8.46
C PHE A 4 -11.22 -2.67 8.28
N ALA A 5 -10.78 -2.21 7.11
CA ALA A 5 -9.38 -1.92 6.85
C ALA A 5 -9.13 -0.42 7.00
N TYR A 6 -7.98 -0.05 7.54
CA TYR A 6 -7.49 1.31 7.54
C TYR A 6 -6.80 1.54 6.21
N LYS A 7 -7.39 2.37 5.36
CA LYS A 7 -6.66 2.92 4.22
C LYS A 7 -5.58 3.88 4.74
N LEU A 8 -4.59 4.11 3.90
CA LEU A 8 -3.69 5.22 4.04
C LEU A 8 -3.74 5.85 2.65
N ASP A 9 -4.46 6.96 2.51
CA ASP A 9 -4.42 7.84 1.35
C ASP A 9 -4.09 9.26 1.79
N ASP A 10 -4.43 9.62 3.02
CA ASP A 10 -4.42 11.00 3.46
C ASP A 10 -3.85 11.23 4.87
N VAL A 11 -3.69 12.50 5.25
CA VAL A 11 -3.20 12.85 6.59
C VAL A 11 -4.18 12.41 7.67
N ASP A 12 -5.49 12.47 7.40
CA ASP A 12 -6.52 12.06 8.34
C ASP A 12 -6.47 10.53 8.58
N ASP A 13 -6.22 9.74 7.55
CA ASP A 13 -5.98 8.31 7.59
C ASP A 13 -4.76 7.98 8.47
N ALA A 14 -3.67 8.72 8.29
CA ALA A 14 -2.47 8.56 9.10
C ALA A 14 -2.74 8.84 10.59
N GLU A 15 -3.48 9.91 10.89
CA GLU A 15 -3.90 10.23 12.26
C GLU A 15 -4.91 9.23 12.82
N ASN A 16 -5.80 8.69 11.99
CA ASN A 16 -6.74 7.62 12.36
C ASN A 16 -6.00 6.33 12.71
N ILE A 17 -5.00 5.94 11.92
CA ILE A 17 -4.14 4.78 12.19
C ILE A 17 -3.41 4.95 13.52
N LYS A 18 -2.80 6.12 13.74
CA LYS A 18 -2.04 6.44 14.95
C LYS A 18 -2.93 6.46 16.19
N SER A 19 -4.08 7.12 16.11
CA SER A 19 -5.04 7.23 17.22
C SER A 19 -5.63 5.87 17.59
N SER A 20 -5.98 5.06 16.59
CA SER A 20 -6.48 3.69 16.82
C SER A 20 -5.41 2.78 17.42
N SER A 21 -4.16 2.92 16.98
CA SER A 21 -3.01 2.21 17.57
C SER A 21 -2.66 2.65 18.99
N ALA A 22 -3.12 3.83 19.42
CA ALA A 22 -2.93 4.33 20.79
C ALA A 22 -4.06 3.94 21.73
N GLY A 23 -5.30 3.97 21.23
CA GLY A 23 -6.52 3.79 22.04
C GLY A 23 -7.10 2.38 22.06
N ARG A 24 -6.67 1.49 21.15
CA ARG A 24 -7.14 0.10 21.08
C ARG A 24 -5.99 -0.86 21.31
N ASP A 25 -6.28 -1.93 22.05
CA ASP A 25 -5.32 -3.00 22.27
C ASP A 25 -5.43 -4.05 21.16
N PHE A 26 -4.72 -3.84 20.04
CA PHE A 26 -4.54 -4.84 18.99
C PHE A 26 -3.26 -5.65 19.25
N ASP A 27 -3.29 -6.94 18.93
CA ASP A 27 -2.12 -7.83 19.05
C ASP A 27 -1.31 -7.87 17.75
N TYR A 28 -2.00 -7.78 16.62
CA TYR A 28 -1.43 -7.90 15.27
C TYR A 28 -1.70 -6.65 14.44
N TYR A 29 -0.66 -6.15 13.80
CA TYR A 29 -0.72 -5.07 12.83
C TYR A 29 -0.35 -5.63 11.47
N LEU A 30 -1.36 -5.93 10.67
CA LEU A 30 -1.16 -6.46 9.32
C LEU A 30 -1.11 -5.29 8.34
N VAL A 31 -0.08 -5.27 7.50
CA VAL A 31 0.08 -4.30 6.41
C VAL A 31 -0.09 -5.05 5.10
N ALA A 32 -1.19 -4.78 4.38
CA ALA A 32 -1.42 -5.37 3.07
C ALA A 32 -0.62 -4.63 2.00
N GLY A 33 0.25 -5.37 1.30
CA GLY A 33 1.15 -4.86 0.27
C GLY A 33 2.59 -4.73 0.77
N GLY A 34 3.52 -5.38 0.08
CA GLY A 34 4.97 -5.29 0.26
C GLY A 34 5.64 -4.30 -0.69
N GLY A 35 4.92 -3.27 -1.15
CA GLY A 35 5.47 -2.14 -1.92
C GLY A 35 6.25 -1.15 -1.05
N TYR A 36 6.62 0.01 -1.60
CA TYR A 36 7.32 1.04 -0.84
C TYR A 36 6.50 1.50 0.37
N THR A 37 5.24 1.88 0.14
CA THR A 37 4.32 2.39 1.18
C THR A 37 4.14 1.38 2.31
N GLY A 38 3.89 0.10 2.00
CA GLY A 38 3.70 -0.92 3.04
C GLY A 38 4.95 -1.13 3.91
N ILE A 39 6.13 -1.06 3.33
CA ILE A 39 7.39 -1.15 4.06
C ILE A 39 7.60 0.07 4.96
N GLU A 40 7.35 1.28 4.45
CA GLU A 40 7.45 2.51 5.24
C GLU A 40 6.45 2.53 6.40
N VAL A 41 5.22 2.07 6.18
CA VAL A 41 4.21 1.94 7.24
C VAL A 41 4.67 0.94 8.31
N ALA A 42 5.08 -0.27 7.92
CA ALA A 42 5.50 -1.30 8.87
C ALA A 42 6.70 -0.85 9.73
N THR A 43 7.68 -0.20 9.10
CA THR A 43 8.87 0.32 9.80
C THR A 43 8.54 1.49 10.73
N ASN A 44 7.64 2.39 10.34
CA ASN A 44 7.17 3.47 11.20
C ASN A 44 6.32 2.97 12.38
N LEU A 45 5.46 1.97 12.18
CA LEU A 45 4.75 1.30 13.26
C LEU A 45 5.72 0.69 14.27
N ARG A 46 6.76 -0.02 13.81
CA ARG A 46 7.78 -0.57 14.71
C ARG A 46 8.46 0.54 15.51
N ARG A 47 8.85 1.64 14.86
CA ARG A 47 9.45 2.79 15.53
C ARG A 47 8.50 3.40 16.57
N TYR A 48 7.23 3.51 16.25
CA TYR A 48 6.20 4.03 17.16
C TYR A 48 6.04 3.15 18.40
N PHE A 49 5.91 1.83 18.23
CA PHE A 49 5.77 0.92 19.38
C PHE A 49 7.05 0.80 20.22
N ASN A 50 8.22 0.88 19.60
CA ASN A 50 9.49 0.93 20.33
C ASN A 50 9.55 2.17 21.25
N LYS A 51 9.11 3.35 20.78
CA LYS A 51 9.03 4.55 21.63
C LYS A 51 8.08 4.41 22.81
N LYS A 52 7.09 3.51 22.71
CA LYS A 52 6.12 3.21 23.76
C LYS A 52 6.49 1.99 24.60
N ASN A 53 7.69 1.42 24.42
CA ASN A 53 8.12 0.17 25.05
C ASN A 53 7.09 -0.98 24.88
N SER A 54 6.43 -1.02 23.72
CA SER A 54 5.41 -2.02 23.42
C SER A 54 5.89 -3.01 22.36
N ALA A 55 5.72 -4.30 22.60
CA ALA A 55 6.15 -5.37 21.71
C ALA A 55 4.97 -5.90 20.86
N LYS A 56 4.44 -5.06 19.96
CA LYS A 56 3.37 -5.48 19.03
C LYS A 56 3.93 -6.29 17.85
N ARG A 57 3.14 -7.24 17.33
CA ARG A 57 3.48 -8.04 16.14
C ARG A 57 3.08 -7.29 14.88
N ILE A 58 4.03 -7.10 13.97
CA ILE A 58 3.82 -6.37 12.71
C ILE A 58 4.13 -7.32 11.57
N ILE A 59 3.18 -7.48 10.66
CA ILE A 59 3.23 -8.48 9.59
C ILE A 59 2.94 -7.78 8.26
N ILE A 60 3.85 -7.85 7.31
CA ILE A 60 3.58 -7.46 5.92
C ILE A 60 3.00 -8.67 5.19
N VAL A 61 1.83 -8.52 4.59
CA VAL A 61 1.18 -9.54 3.77
C VAL A 61 1.26 -9.11 2.31
N GLU A 62 1.95 -9.90 1.49
CA GLU A 62 2.16 -9.64 0.07
C GLU A 62 1.67 -10.83 -0.76
N ARG A 63 0.86 -10.54 -1.77
CA ARG A 63 0.31 -11.55 -2.67
C ARG A 63 1.37 -12.14 -3.59
N ALA A 64 2.33 -11.32 -4.03
CA ALA A 64 3.41 -11.76 -4.90
C ALA A 64 4.47 -12.57 -4.14
N ALA A 65 5.31 -13.27 -4.89
CA ALA A 65 6.42 -14.06 -4.35
C ALA A 65 7.54 -13.23 -3.70
N SER A 66 7.52 -11.90 -3.84
CA SER A 66 8.52 -11.02 -3.25
C SER A 66 7.96 -9.64 -2.93
N ILE A 67 8.39 -9.07 -1.81
CA ILE A 67 8.26 -7.63 -1.55
C ILE A 67 9.10 -6.82 -2.54
N LEU A 68 8.77 -5.53 -2.69
CA LEU A 68 9.43 -4.60 -3.59
C LEU A 68 9.59 -5.20 -5.00
N GLY A 69 8.57 -5.93 -5.46
CA GLY A 69 8.59 -6.75 -6.68
C GLY A 69 9.36 -6.12 -7.86
N PRO A 70 9.14 -4.83 -8.16
CA PRO A 70 9.79 -4.17 -9.29
C PRO A 70 11.27 -3.78 -9.11
N LEU A 71 11.84 -3.91 -7.91
CA LEU A 71 13.24 -3.62 -7.64
C LEU A 71 14.15 -4.82 -8.00
N PRO A 72 15.43 -4.57 -8.33
CA PRO A 72 16.41 -5.63 -8.53
C PRO A 72 16.69 -6.39 -7.24
N GLN A 73 17.11 -7.66 -7.38
CA GLN A 73 17.28 -8.59 -6.26
C GLN A 73 18.21 -8.05 -5.15
N TRP A 74 19.33 -7.42 -5.52
CA TRP A 74 20.28 -6.89 -4.56
C TRP A 74 19.68 -5.84 -3.60
N MET A 75 18.69 -5.05 -4.05
CA MET A 75 17.98 -4.11 -3.17
C MET A 75 17.06 -4.84 -2.20
N LYS A 76 16.40 -5.91 -2.66
CA LYS A 76 15.56 -6.75 -1.81
C LYS A 76 16.40 -7.44 -0.74
N ASP A 77 17.56 -7.97 -1.13
CA ASP A 77 18.53 -8.61 -0.23
C ASP A 77 19.08 -7.65 0.82
N TYR A 78 19.15 -6.35 0.49
CA TYR A 78 19.50 -5.31 1.46
C TYR A 78 18.36 -5.03 2.44
N VAL A 79 17.10 -4.97 1.99
CA VAL A 79 15.96 -4.59 2.84
C VAL A 79 15.51 -5.72 3.77
N LEU A 80 15.45 -6.97 3.28
CA LEU A 80 14.91 -8.10 4.03
C LEU A 80 15.58 -8.33 5.41
N PRO A 81 16.93 -8.31 5.54
CA PRO A 81 17.59 -8.47 6.84
C PRO A 81 17.29 -7.31 7.80
N ASN A 82 17.09 -6.10 7.29
CA ASN A 82 16.76 -4.93 8.11
C ASN A 82 15.34 -5.06 8.68
N LEU A 83 14.37 -5.46 7.87
CA LEU A 83 13.00 -5.74 8.34
C LEU A 83 13.00 -6.86 9.40
N LYS A 84 13.78 -7.92 9.18
CA LYS A 84 13.92 -9.00 10.16
C LYS A 84 14.53 -8.52 11.48
N LYS A 85 15.58 -7.70 11.45
CA LYS A 85 16.18 -7.09 12.66
C LYS A 85 15.20 -6.20 13.42
N MET A 86 14.24 -5.61 12.71
CA MET A 86 13.16 -4.82 13.29
C MET A 86 12.01 -5.68 13.83
N ASN A 87 12.12 -7.02 13.84
CA ASN A 87 11.04 -7.94 14.20
C ASN A 87 9.75 -7.65 13.41
N ILE A 88 9.89 -7.40 12.10
CA ILE A 88 8.77 -7.31 11.16
C ILE A 88 8.69 -8.64 10.42
N GLU A 89 7.55 -9.29 10.54
CA GLU A 89 7.25 -10.55 9.85
C GLU A 89 6.81 -10.25 8.41
N ILE A 90 7.13 -11.14 7.48
CA ILE A 90 6.80 -10.98 6.06
C ILE A 90 6.17 -12.29 5.59
N MET A 91 4.98 -12.20 5.02
CA MET A 91 4.23 -13.30 4.42
C MET A 91 4.04 -12.99 2.94
N THR A 92 4.89 -13.55 2.07
CA THR A 92 4.73 -13.52 0.61
C THR A 92 3.81 -14.65 0.15
N ASP A 93 3.42 -14.65 -1.12
CA ASP A 93 2.50 -15.65 -1.70
C ASP A 93 1.23 -15.81 -0.87
N THR A 94 0.80 -14.74 -0.22
CA THR A 94 -0.26 -14.76 0.78
C THR A 94 -1.31 -13.71 0.45
N VAL A 95 -2.56 -14.15 0.38
CA VAL A 95 -3.71 -13.29 0.07
C VAL A 95 -4.59 -13.16 1.29
N ILE A 96 -5.02 -11.94 1.58
CA ILE A 96 -6.08 -11.66 2.55
C ILE A 96 -7.41 -11.98 1.87
N SER A 97 -8.13 -12.98 2.39
CA SER A 97 -9.41 -13.43 1.83
C SER A 97 -10.59 -12.65 2.39
N GLU A 98 -10.57 -12.34 3.68
CA GLU A 98 -11.66 -11.68 4.38
C GLU A 98 -11.15 -10.81 5.53
N VAL A 99 -11.90 -9.75 5.82
CA VAL A 99 -11.68 -8.87 6.97
C VAL A 99 -13.00 -8.67 7.70
N GLN A 100 -12.99 -8.98 8.98
CA GLN A 100 -14.04 -8.67 9.93
C GLN A 100 -13.50 -7.65 10.95
N GLU A 101 -14.37 -7.11 11.81
CA GLU A 101 -14.08 -5.93 12.65
C GLU A 101 -12.69 -5.91 13.33
N ARG A 102 -12.23 -7.04 13.87
CA ARG A 102 -10.90 -7.19 14.48
C ARG A 102 -10.24 -8.52 14.10
N ARG A 103 -10.57 -9.06 12.94
CA ARG A 103 -10.11 -10.38 12.51
C ARG A 103 -9.77 -10.36 11.02
N VAL A 104 -8.58 -10.84 10.68
CA VAL A 104 -8.12 -10.96 9.30
C VAL A 104 -7.95 -12.43 8.96
N PHE A 105 -8.53 -12.83 7.84
CA PHE A 105 -8.46 -14.18 7.31
C PHE A 105 -7.57 -14.19 6.06
N LEU A 106 -6.73 -15.22 5.96
CA LEU A 106 -5.88 -15.45 4.80
C LEU A 106 -6.39 -16.65 3.99
N GLU A 107 -6.13 -16.66 2.68
CA GLU A 107 -6.51 -17.79 1.80
C GLU A 107 -5.83 -19.10 2.18
N ASN A 108 -4.66 -19.04 2.82
CA ASN A 108 -3.94 -20.22 3.32
C ASN A 108 -4.50 -20.79 4.63
N GLY A 109 -5.63 -20.26 5.13
CA GLY A 109 -6.31 -20.74 6.34
C GLY A 109 -5.85 -20.08 7.64
N ASN A 110 -4.80 -19.26 7.62
CA ASN A 110 -4.38 -18.52 8.81
C ASN A 110 -5.41 -17.44 9.18
N VAL A 111 -5.62 -17.27 10.48
CA VAL A 111 -6.53 -16.28 11.04
C VAL A 111 -5.80 -15.47 12.11
N PHE A 112 -5.93 -14.15 12.05
CA PHE A 112 -5.38 -13.23 13.03
C PHE A 112 -6.50 -12.54 13.80
N ASP A 113 -6.78 -13.03 14.99
CA ASP A 113 -7.65 -12.37 15.95
C ASP A 113 -7.05 -11.09 16.50
N ASN A 114 -7.90 -10.17 16.95
CA ASN A 114 -7.49 -8.91 17.54
C ASN A 114 -6.49 -8.10 16.67
N SER A 115 -6.80 -8.00 15.39
CA SER A 115 -5.92 -7.41 14.38
C SER A 115 -6.39 -6.04 13.89
N MET A 116 -5.40 -5.21 13.57
CA MET A 116 -5.58 -4.00 12.76
C MET A 116 -5.01 -4.26 11.38
N LEU A 117 -5.84 -4.12 10.35
CA LEU A 117 -5.40 -4.21 8.96
C LEU A 117 -5.19 -2.81 8.38
N ILE A 118 -4.00 -2.55 7.86
CA ILE A 118 -3.67 -1.33 7.13
C ILE A 118 -3.48 -1.70 5.66
N TRP A 119 -4.28 -1.11 4.79
CA TRP A 119 -4.32 -1.42 3.37
C TRP A 119 -3.47 -0.43 2.59
N THR A 120 -2.36 -0.91 2.02
CA THR A 120 -1.44 -0.12 1.18
C THR A 120 -1.30 -0.68 -0.24
N ALA A 121 -2.09 -1.70 -0.57
CA ALA A 121 -2.02 -2.42 -1.83
C ALA A 121 -2.99 -1.84 -2.87
N GLY A 122 -2.53 -1.70 -4.11
CA GLY A 122 -3.39 -1.34 -5.24
C GLY A 122 -3.82 0.12 -5.24
N VAL A 123 -2.97 0.99 -5.80
CA VAL A 123 -3.34 2.38 -6.09
C VAL A 123 -4.24 2.42 -7.33
N LYS A 124 -5.34 3.16 -7.25
CA LYS A 124 -6.27 3.40 -8.35
C LYS A 124 -6.31 4.89 -8.66
N CYS A 125 -6.46 5.22 -9.94
CA CYS A 125 -6.74 6.57 -10.38
C CYS A 125 -8.10 7.05 -9.82
N ALA A 126 -8.22 8.35 -9.49
CA ALA A 126 -9.41 8.92 -8.85
C ALA A 126 -10.72 8.56 -9.58
N ASP A 127 -11.79 8.32 -8.82
CA ASP A 127 -13.04 7.81 -9.38
C ASP A 127 -13.71 8.77 -10.38
N PHE A 128 -13.61 10.08 -10.16
CA PHE A 128 -14.15 11.06 -11.11
C PHE A 128 -13.50 10.93 -12.50
N ILE A 129 -12.21 10.56 -12.56
CA ILE A 129 -11.51 10.34 -13.83
C ILE A 129 -12.13 9.15 -14.55
N GLN A 130 -12.55 8.11 -13.81
CA GLN A 130 -13.23 6.96 -14.43
C GLN A 130 -14.52 7.37 -15.14
N GLY A 131 -15.24 8.37 -14.63
CA GLY A 131 -16.46 8.91 -15.25
C GLY A 131 -16.27 9.79 -16.49
N LEU A 132 -15.05 10.25 -16.79
CA LEU A 132 -14.81 11.12 -17.95
C LEU A 132 -14.85 10.33 -19.26
N ASP A 133 -15.45 10.86 -20.33
CA ASP A 133 -15.39 10.25 -21.67
C ASP A 133 -14.06 10.57 -22.36
N LEU A 134 -12.97 10.00 -21.82
CA LEU A 134 -11.59 10.20 -22.26
C LEU A 134 -10.88 8.85 -22.32
N LYS A 135 -9.92 8.72 -23.25
CA LYS A 135 -9.09 7.52 -23.37
C LYS A 135 -8.27 7.30 -22.11
N LYS A 136 -8.28 6.06 -21.62
CA LYS A 136 -7.57 5.63 -20.41
C LYS A 136 -6.92 4.28 -20.61
N ASN A 137 -5.84 4.03 -19.91
CA ASN A 137 -5.24 2.70 -19.84
C ASN A 137 -6.04 1.77 -18.89
N ARG A 138 -5.64 0.50 -18.78
CA ARG A 138 -6.28 -0.49 -17.90
C ARG A 138 -6.28 -0.11 -16.41
N GLN A 139 -5.39 0.79 -15.98
CA GLN A 139 -5.32 1.30 -14.60
C GLN A 139 -6.20 2.55 -14.40
N GLY A 140 -6.95 2.97 -15.42
CA GLY A 140 -7.83 4.12 -15.35
C GLY A 140 -7.10 5.48 -15.47
N ARG A 141 -5.85 5.49 -15.93
CA ARG A 141 -5.03 6.70 -16.11
C ARG A 141 -5.26 7.27 -17.52
N LEU A 142 -5.43 8.59 -17.62
CA LEU A 142 -5.70 9.33 -18.86
C LEU A 142 -4.52 9.20 -19.84
N GLU A 143 -4.79 8.81 -21.08
CA GLU A 143 -3.75 8.78 -22.11
C GLU A 143 -3.33 10.21 -22.46
N VAL A 144 -2.01 10.45 -22.47
CA VAL A 144 -1.43 11.74 -22.81
C VAL A 144 -0.33 11.59 -23.84
N ASP A 145 -0.13 12.63 -24.64
CA ASP A 145 0.99 12.71 -25.58
C ASP A 145 2.32 13.09 -24.89
N LYS A 146 3.38 13.28 -25.69
CA LYS A 146 4.71 13.66 -25.20
C LYS A 146 4.77 15.04 -24.52
N PHE A 147 3.72 15.86 -24.65
CA PHE A 147 3.56 17.17 -24.04
C PHE A 147 2.52 17.18 -22.91
N LEU A 148 2.11 15.99 -22.43
CA LEU A 148 1.10 15.80 -21.39
C LEU A 148 -0.32 16.23 -21.78
N LYS A 149 -0.59 16.38 -23.09
CA LYS A 149 -1.91 16.73 -23.59
C LYS A 149 -2.80 15.50 -23.70
N ILE A 150 -4.03 15.64 -23.23
CA ILE A 150 -5.13 14.73 -23.54
C ILE A 150 -5.76 15.15 -24.88
N ASN A 151 -5.91 16.46 -25.09
CA ASN A 151 -6.37 17.11 -26.31
C ASN A 151 -5.79 18.55 -26.37
N ASP A 152 -6.27 19.39 -27.29
CA ASP A 152 -5.72 20.74 -27.51
C ASP A 152 -5.85 21.70 -26.32
N SER A 153 -6.84 21.48 -25.44
CA SER A 153 -7.14 22.38 -24.31
C SER A 153 -6.96 21.73 -22.93
N CYS A 154 -6.76 20.41 -22.87
CA CYS A 154 -6.70 19.66 -21.61
C CYS A 154 -5.38 18.92 -21.48
N PHE A 155 -4.82 18.98 -20.27
CA PHE A 155 -3.58 18.31 -19.90
C PHE A 155 -3.82 17.43 -18.68
N ALA A 156 -3.06 16.34 -18.54
CA ALA A 156 -3.01 15.55 -17.32
C ALA A 156 -1.55 15.24 -16.95
N ALA A 157 -1.27 15.22 -15.65
CA ALA A 157 0.05 14.93 -15.11
C ALA A 157 -0.03 14.08 -13.84
N GLY A 158 1.13 13.64 -13.35
CA GLY A 158 1.23 12.79 -12.16
C GLY A 158 0.55 11.43 -12.37
N ASP A 159 -0.03 10.88 -11.31
CA ASP A 159 -0.59 9.53 -11.33
C ASP A 159 -1.84 9.41 -12.21
N SER A 160 -2.54 10.53 -12.43
CA SER A 160 -3.68 10.60 -13.34
C SER A 160 -3.31 10.36 -14.80
N ALA A 161 -2.05 10.60 -15.19
CA ALA A 161 -1.61 10.56 -16.59
C ALA A 161 -0.83 9.29 -16.92
N ASN A 162 -1.25 8.58 -17.96
CA ASN A 162 -0.52 7.47 -18.57
C ASN A 162 0.47 8.00 -19.61
N PHE A 163 1.66 8.39 -19.17
CA PHE A 163 2.74 8.80 -20.06
C PHE A 163 3.57 7.59 -20.50
N ALA A 164 3.69 7.37 -21.81
CA ALA A 164 4.52 6.32 -22.37
C ALA A 164 5.95 6.82 -22.65
N PHE A 165 6.93 6.23 -21.99
CA PHE A 165 8.35 6.46 -22.24
C PHE A 165 9.03 5.16 -22.68
N ARG A 166 9.75 5.20 -23.82
CA ARG A 166 10.43 4.02 -24.41
C ARG A 166 9.52 2.78 -24.51
N GLN A 167 8.30 2.97 -25.02
CA GLN A 167 7.26 1.93 -25.18
C GLN A 167 6.75 1.31 -23.86
N SER A 168 7.08 1.90 -22.72
CA SER A 168 6.57 1.49 -21.42
C SER A 168 5.84 2.65 -20.75
N SER A 169 4.69 2.38 -20.14
CA SER A 169 4.04 3.37 -19.29
C SER A 169 4.93 3.67 -18.09
N LEU A 170 5.20 4.96 -17.85
CA LEU A 170 5.80 5.36 -16.60
C LEU A 170 4.89 4.93 -15.45
N ARG A 171 5.51 4.43 -14.37
CA ARG A 171 4.78 4.09 -13.16
C ARG A 171 4.17 5.34 -12.56
N MET A 172 3.14 5.14 -11.75
CA MET A 172 2.72 6.18 -10.80
C MET A 172 3.95 6.51 -9.95
N ALA A 173 4.46 7.73 -10.15
CA ALA A 173 5.77 8.16 -9.66
C ALA A 173 5.71 8.44 -8.15
N VAL A 174 4.50 8.61 -7.64
CA VAL A 174 4.17 8.69 -6.24
C VAL A 174 3.51 7.36 -5.86
N GLN A 175 4.27 6.40 -5.33
CA GLN A 175 3.68 5.43 -4.39
C GLN A 175 3.63 6.11 -3.02
N PHE A 176 2.86 7.18 -2.92
CA PHE A 176 2.42 7.68 -1.65
C PHE A 176 0.90 7.63 -1.65
N ALA A 177 0.39 7.05 -0.58
CA ALA A 177 -0.83 7.50 0.04
C ALA A 177 -0.73 9.00 0.40
N ILE A 178 -1.13 9.91 -0.50
CA ILE A 178 -1.25 11.36 -0.23
C ILE A 178 -2.52 11.85 -0.99
N VAL A 179 -3.44 12.67 -0.45
CA VAL A 179 -3.40 13.76 0.56
C VAL A 179 -4.46 13.61 1.60
#